data_AF-D6QX84-F1
#
_entry.id   AF-D6QX84-F1
#
_cell.length_a   1.000
_cell.length_b   1.000
_cell.length_c   1.000
_cell.angle_alpha   90.00
_cell.angle_beta   90.00
_cell.angle_gamma   90.00
#
_symmetry.space_group_name_H-M   'P 1'
#
loop_
_entity.id
_entity.type
_entity.pdbx_description
1 polymer ?
#
loop_
_entity_poly.entity_id
_entity_poly.type
_entity_poly.pdbx_seq_one_letter_code
_entity_poly.pdbx_strand_id
1 'polypeptide(L)'
;MLLLHRAVVLRLQQACRLKSIPSRICIQACSTNDSFQPQRPSLTFSGDNSSTQGWRVMGTLLGLGAVLAYQDHRCRAAQESTHIYTKEEVSSHTSPETGIWVTLGSEVFDVTEFVDLHPGGPSKLMLAAGGPLEPFWALYAVHNQSHVRELLAQYKIGELNPEDKVAPTVETSDPYADDPVRHPALKVNSQRPFNAEPPPELLTENYITPNPIFFTRNHLPVPNLDPDTYRLHVVGAPGGQSLSLSLDDLHNFPRYEITVTLQCAGNRRSEMTQVKEVKGLEWRTGAISTARWAGARLCDVLAQAGHQLCETEAHVCFEGLDSDPTGTAYGASIPLARAMDPEAEVLLAYEMNGQPLPRDHGFPVRVVVPGVVGARHVKWLGRVSVQPEESYSHWQRRD
;
A
#
# COMPACT_ATOMS: atom_id res chain seq x y z
N MET A 1 71.38 -6.34 3.85
CA MET A 1 72.20 -7.11 2.90
C MET A 1 72.70 -8.37 3.60
N LEU A 2 72.41 -9.54 3.01
CA LEU A 2 73.06 -10.87 3.21
C LEU A 2 72.90 -11.48 4.62
N LEU A 3 72.55 -12.73 4.89
CA LEU A 3 72.49 -14.04 4.21
C LEU A 3 71.48 -14.88 5.05
N LEU A 4 70.45 -15.52 4.48
CA LEU A 4 70.39 -16.91 3.99
C LEU A 4 70.19 -18.03 5.06
N HIS A 5 69.23 -18.89 4.73
CA HIS A 5 69.01 -20.32 5.11
C HIS A 5 68.27 -20.64 6.42
N ARG A 6 66.99 -21.05 6.34
CA ARG A 6 66.42 -22.39 6.07
C ARG A 6 66.73 -23.46 7.14
N ALA A 7 65.66 -23.74 7.90
CA ALA A 7 65.16 -25.06 8.35
C ALA A 7 65.60 -25.62 9.72
N VAL A 8 64.57 -26.16 10.40
CA VAL A 8 64.54 -27.23 11.43
C VAL A 8 64.61 -26.81 12.91
N VAL A 9 63.44 -26.60 13.53
CA VAL A 9 63.05 -26.95 14.94
C VAL A 9 61.50 -27.01 14.93
N LEU A 10 60.74 -28.12 15.03
CA LEU A 10 60.66 -29.26 15.95
C LEU A 10 60.19 -28.87 17.37
N ARG A 11 58.99 -29.36 17.76
CA ARG A 11 58.25 -29.23 19.06
C ARG A 11 57.35 -27.97 19.13
N LEU A 12 56.03 -28.06 19.28
CA LEU A 12 55.25 -28.90 20.20
C LEU A 12 54.03 -29.56 19.54
N GLN A 13 53.90 -30.87 19.79
CA GLN A 13 52.70 -31.67 19.60
C GLN A 13 51.80 -31.61 20.84
N GLN A 14 50.49 -31.85 20.60
CA GLN A 14 49.43 -32.32 21.53
C GLN A 14 48.92 -31.34 22.59
N ALA A 15 47.63 -31.27 22.94
CA ALA A 15 46.36 -31.76 22.39
C ALA A 15 45.24 -31.25 23.34
N CYS A 16 44.07 -30.86 22.79
CA CYS A 16 42.69 -31.11 23.28
C CYS A 16 41.74 -30.04 22.70
N ARG A 17 41.02 -30.36 21.62
CA ARG A 17 39.64 -30.90 21.58
C ARG A 17 38.55 -29.83 21.70
N LEU A 18 37.90 -29.52 20.58
CA LEU A 18 36.44 -29.39 20.46
C LEU A 18 36.04 -29.57 18.99
N LYS A 19 34.88 -30.21 18.82
CA LYS A 19 34.48 -31.05 17.68
C LYS A 19 33.84 -30.24 16.54
N SER A 20 34.17 -30.63 15.30
CA SER A 20 33.43 -30.28 14.09
C SER A 20 32.15 -31.14 13.97
N ILE A 21 31.05 -30.53 13.56
CA ILE A 21 29.82 -31.24 13.14
C ILE A 21 29.55 -30.87 11.69
N PRO A 22 29.46 -31.85 10.76
CA PRO A 22 28.95 -31.63 9.41
C PRO A 22 27.45 -31.98 9.36
N SER A 23 26.60 -31.04 8.99
CA SER A 23 25.19 -31.31 8.69
C SER A 23 25.05 -31.82 7.24
N ARG A 24 25.01 -33.15 7.10
CA ARG A 24 24.54 -33.82 5.88
C ARG A 24 23.02 -33.92 5.91
N ILE A 25 22.41 -33.45 4.83
CA ILE A 25 21.03 -33.67 4.44
C ILE A 25 20.82 -35.18 4.23
N CYS A 26 19.93 -35.78 5.00
CA CYS A 26 19.39 -37.12 4.75
C CYS A 26 17.92 -36.96 4.33
N ILE A 27 17.66 -37.33 3.08
CA ILE A 27 16.31 -37.59 2.54
C ILE A 27 15.85 -38.90 3.18
N GLN A 28 14.73 -38.86 3.91
CA GLN A 28 14.05 -40.08 4.34
C GLN A 28 12.61 -40.03 3.84
N ALA A 29 12.36 -40.81 2.79
CA ALA A 29 11.03 -41.16 2.35
C ALA A 29 10.39 -42.07 3.42
N CYS A 30 9.21 -41.69 3.90
CA CYS A 30 8.29 -42.58 4.60
C CYS A 30 6.98 -42.61 3.83
N SER A 31 6.81 -43.71 3.10
CA SER A 31 5.51 -44.21 2.63
C SER A 31 4.78 -44.80 3.84
N THR A 32 3.53 -44.40 4.04
CA THR A 32 2.51 -45.26 4.67
C THR A 32 1.17 -44.96 4.00
N ASN A 33 0.71 -45.89 3.16
CA ASN A 33 -0.71 -46.18 3.04
C ASN A 33 -1.22 -46.52 4.45
N ASP A 34 -2.31 -45.90 4.89
CA ASP A 34 -3.47 -46.66 5.31
C ASP A 34 -4.69 -45.75 5.57
N SER A 35 -5.79 -46.23 5.00
CA SER A 35 -7.14 -45.72 4.98
C SER A 35 -7.72 -45.43 6.37
N PHE A 36 -8.21 -44.20 6.57
CA PHE A 36 -9.11 -43.87 7.67
C PHE A 36 -10.56 -43.74 7.14
N GLN A 37 -11.38 -44.74 7.46
CA GLN A 37 -12.85 -44.65 7.41
C GLN A 37 -13.37 -44.11 8.75
N PRO A 38 -14.36 -43.20 8.76
CA PRO A 38 -15.03 -42.79 9.99
C PRO A 38 -16.12 -43.80 10.39
N GLN A 39 -16.03 -44.32 11.61
CA GLN A 39 -17.08 -45.14 12.23
C GLN A 39 -18.30 -44.27 12.62
N ARG A 40 -19.49 -44.72 12.23
CA ARG A 40 -20.80 -44.23 12.71
C ARG A 40 -21.13 -44.86 14.07
N PRO A 41 -21.79 -44.15 15.00
CA PRO A 41 -22.63 -44.78 16.00
C PRO A 41 -24.05 -44.98 15.46
N SER A 42 -24.52 -46.23 15.55
CA SER A 42 -25.91 -46.64 15.35
C SER A 42 -26.76 -46.32 16.57
N LEU A 43 -27.84 -45.58 16.41
CA LEU A 43 -28.99 -45.63 17.31
C LEU A 43 -30.25 -45.80 16.47
N THR A 44 -30.79 -47.01 16.51
CA THR A 44 -32.11 -47.37 16.01
C THR A 44 -33.14 -47.20 17.13
N PHE A 45 -34.22 -46.46 16.85
CA PHE A 45 -35.52 -46.72 17.46
C PHE A 45 -36.62 -46.45 16.43
N SER A 46 -37.36 -47.51 16.08
CA SER A 46 -38.67 -47.48 15.41
C SER A 46 -39.65 -46.67 16.27
N GLY A 47 -40.64 -45.93 15.81
CA GLY A 47 -41.38 -45.87 14.56
C GLY A 47 -42.83 -45.58 14.99
N ASP A 48 -43.47 -44.56 14.43
CA ASP A 48 -44.89 -44.65 14.03
C ASP A 48 -45.40 -43.40 13.31
N ASN A 49 -46.31 -43.68 12.38
CA ASN A 49 -47.05 -42.78 11.49
C ASN A 49 -47.90 -41.75 12.23
N SER A 50 -47.94 -40.51 11.73
CA SER A 50 -49.23 -39.90 11.34
C SER A 50 -49.06 -38.63 10.50
N SER A 51 -49.89 -38.63 9.48
CA SER A 51 -50.35 -37.60 8.55
C SER A 51 -50.30 -36.10 8.93
N THR A 52 -50.19 -35.34 7.83
CA THR A 52 -50.91 -34.09 7.46
C THR A 52 -50.35 -32.72 7.86
N GLN A 53 -49.87 -32.04 6.82
CA GLN A 53 -50.16 -30.63 6.47
C GLN A 53 -49.82 -29.54 7.51
N GLY A 54 -48.77 -28.78 7.23
CA GLY A 54 -48.59 -27.46 7.83
C GLY A 54 -47.24 -26.83 7.51
N TRP A 55 -47.27 -25.70 6.82
CA TRP A 55 -46.17 -24.72 6.68
C TRP A 55 -45.01 -25.00 5.70
N ARG A 56 -45.30 -24.84 4.41
CA ARG A 56 -44.42 -24.04 3.54
C ARG A 56 -44.88 -22.58 3.69
N VAL A 57 -44.05 -21.73 4.30
CA VAL A 57 -43.86 -20.26 4.13
C VAL A 57 -43.18 -19.77 5.42
N MET A 58 -41.85 -19.81 5.47
CA MET A 58 -41.09 -19.06 6.48
C MET A 58 -39.72 -18.69 5.90
N GLY A 59 -39.74 -17.89 4.84
CA GLY A 59 -38.54 -17.43 4.13
C GLY A 59 -38.59 -15.96 3.71
N THR A 60 -39.52 -15.17 4.26
CA THR A 60 -39.78 -13.79 3.81
C THR A 60 -39.97 -12.78 4.95
N LEU A 61 -39.61 -13.10 6.20
CA LEU A 61 -39.78 -12.15 7.34
C LEU A 61 -38.49 -11.55 7.90
N LEU A 62 -37.30 -12.06 7.54
CA LEU A 62 -36.04 -11.46 8.00
C LEU A 62 -35.54 -10.30 7.11
N GLY A 63 -36.02 -10.20 5.86
CA GLY A 63 -35.69 -9.08 4.97
C GLY A 63 -36.57 -7.85 5.18
N LEU A 64 -37.82 -8.02 5.62
CA LEU A 64 -38.75 -6.91 5.86
C LEU A 64 -38.45 -6.18 7.17
N GLY A 65 -37.96 -6.85 8.21
CA GLY A 65 -37.59 -6.21 9.48
C GLY A 65 -36.40 -5.25 9.34
N ALA A 66 -35.39 -5.62 8.55
CA ALA A 66 -34.24 -4.76 8.26
C ALA A 66 -34.61 -3.60 7.33
N VAL A 67 -35.50 -3.83 6.34
CA VAL A 67 -36.00 -2.78 5.43
C VAL A 67 -36.94 -1.80 6.14
N LEU A 68 -37.74 -2.26 7.10
CA LEU A 68 -38.61 -1.40 7.92
C LEU A 68 -37.81 -0.62 8.99
N ALA A 69 -36.80 -1.23 9.62
CA ALA A 69 -35.86 -0.51 10.49
C ALA A 69 -34.99 0.50 9.70
N TYR A 70 -34.67 0.19 8.43
CA TYR A 70 -33.98 1.06 7.48
C TYR A 70 -34.84 2.26 7.05
N GLN A 71 -36.15 2.08 6.84
CA GLN A 71 -37.08 3.19 6.62
C GLN A 71 -37.31 4.00 7.91
N ASP A 72 -37.34 3.38 9.08
CA ASP A 72 -37.52 4.06 10.37
C ASP A 72 -36.29 4.91 10.76
N HIS A 73 -35.06 4.45 10.47
CA HIS A 73 -33.83 5.24 10.67
C HIS A 73 -33.63 6.32 9.61
N ARG A 74 -33.98 6.08 8.33
CA ARG A 74 -34.06 7.18 7.33
C ARG A 74 -35.11 8.20 7.73
N CYS A 75 -36.26 7.78 8.27
CA CYS A 75 -37.28 8.70 8.75
C CYS A 75 -36.83 9.47 9.99
N ARG A 76 -36.15 8.85 10.97
CA ARG A 76 -35.64 9.58 12.15
C ARG A 76 -34.51 10.56 11.84
N ALA A 77 -33.54 10.18 11.00
CA ALA A 77 -32.47 11.10 10.58
C ALA A 77 -32.95 12.16 9.57
N ALA A 78 -33.93 11.85 8.71
CA ALA A 78 -34.54 12.83 7.80
C ALA A 78 -35.63 13.70 8.46
N GLN A 79 -36.12 13.33 9.65
CA GLN A 79 -37.12 14.12 10.40
C GLN A 79 -36.50 15.13 11.38
N GLU A 80 -35.20 15.09 11.66
CA GLU A 80 -34.59 15.98 12.67
C GLU A 80 -33.56 17.00 12.18
N SER A 81 -33.15 17.01 10.91
CA SER A 81 -32.29 18.09 10.39
C SER A 81 -32.76 18.71 9.08
N THR A 82 -33.87 19.43 9.14
CA THR A 82 -34.31 20.39 8.10
C THR A 82 -33.53 21.71 8.11
N HIS A 83 -32.41 21.78 8.84
CA HIS A 83 -31.66 23.02 8.96
C HIS A 83 -30.89 23.30 7.67
N ILE A 84 -31.10 24.48 7.12
CA ILE A 84 -30.44 24.95 5.91
C ILE A 84 -29.30 25.87 6.34
N TYR A 85 -28.09 25.52 5.95
CA TYR A 85 -26.88 26.29 6.24
C TYR A 85 -26.40 27.04 5.00
N THR A 86 -25.83 28.23 5.19
CA THR A 86 -25.09 28.90 4.11
C THR A 86 -23.67 28.37 4.00
N LYS A 87 -23.03 28.62 2.86
CA LYS A 87 -21.61 28.27 2.68
C LYS A 87 -20.71 29.00 3.67
N GLU A 88 -21.01 30.26 3.98
CA GLU A 88 -20.26 31.07 4.95
C GLU A 88 -20.36 30.48 6.35
N GLU A 89 -21.56 30.05 6.77
CA GLU A 89 -21.78 29.38 8.05
C GLU A 89 -20.92 28.12 8.14
N VAL A 90 -20.97 27.24 7.14
CA VAL A 90 -20.14 26.03 7.12
C VAL A 90 -18.65 26.36 7.16
N SER A 91 -18.20 27.37 6.39
CA SER A 91 -16.80 27.76 6.33
C SER A 91 -16.23 28.33 7.64
N SER A 92 -17.09 28.74 8.58
CA SER A 92 -16.66 29.20 9.91
C SER A 92 -16.38 28.06 10.90
N HIS A 93 -16.80 26.84 10.57
CA HIS A 93 -16.68 25.63 11.41
C HIS A 93 -15.43 24.83 11.00
N THR A 94 -14.26 25.30 11.44
CA THR A 94 -12.94 24.76 11.06
C THR A 94 -12.07 24.28 12.24
N SER A 95 -12.58 24.33 13.48
CA SER A 95 -11.82 23.93 14.67
C SER A 95 -12.71 23.19 15.69
N PRO A 96 -12.15 22.42 16.64
CA PRO A 96 -12.93 21.73 17.65
C PRO A 96 -13.84 22.65 18.48
N GLU A 97 -13.44 23.92 18.67
CA GLU A 97 -14.20 24.90 19.43
C GLU A 97 -15.40 25.45 18.67
N THR A 98 -15.27 25.60 17.35
CA THR A 98 -16.37 26.06 16.50
C THR A 98 -17.21 24.91 15.97
N GLY A 99 -16.71 23.68 16.03
CA GLY A 99 -17.22 22.53 15.28
C GLY A 99 -16.45 22.37 13.97
N ILE A 100 -16.27 21.14 13.51
CA ILE A 100 -15.54 20.81 12.29
C ILE A 100 -16.56 20.30 11.28
N TRP A 101 -17.04 21.21 10.43
CA TRP A 101 -18.09 20.89 9.47
C TRP A 101 -17.52 20.65 8.08
N VAL A 102 -18.15 19.75 7.33
CA VAL A 102 -17.79 19.41 5.95
C VAL A 102 -19.04 19.23 5.11
N THR A 103 -18.90 19.31 3.79
CA THR A 103 -20.03 19.11 2.87
C THR A 103 -19.78 17.98 1.88
N LEU A 104 -20.86 17.33 1.46
CA LEU A 104 -20.86 16.39 0.33
C LEU A 104 -22.17 16.55 -0.44
N GLY A 105 -22.09 17.02 -1.68
CA GLY A 105 -23.24 17.44 -2.47
C GLY A 105 -23.94 18.62 -1.81
N SER A 106 -25.19 18.40 -1.40
CA SER A 106 -25.99 19.39 -0.65
C SER A 106 -26.06 19.10 0.85
N GLU A 107 -25.40 18.06 1.35
CA GLU A 107 -25.49 17.68 2.76
C GLU A 107 -24.35 18.30 3.57
N VAL A 108 -24.65 18.69 4.82
CA VAL A 108 -23.72 19.26 5.78
C VAL A 108 -23.54 18.28 6.93
N PHE A 109 -22.29 18.03 7.33
CA PHE A 109 -21.92 17.06 8.34
C PHE A 109 -21.05 17.71 9.41
N ASP A 110 -21.33 17.44 10.69
CA ASP A 110 -20.45 17.79 11.80
C ASP A 110 -19.60 16.57 12.16
N VAL A 111 -18.33 16.60 11.76
CA VAL A 111 -17.40 15.50 11.95
C VAL A 111 -16.48 15.72 13.16
N THR A 112 -16.80 16.65 14.06
CA THR A 112 -15.95 17.01 15.21
C THR A 112 -15.53 15.80 16.03
N GLU A 113 -16.47 14.91 16.36
CA GLU A 113 -16.19 13.69 17.13
C GLU A 113 -15.51 12.58 16.31
N PHE A 114 -15.55 12.69 14.97
CA PHE A 114 -14.98 11.68 14.07
C PHE A 114 -13.52 11.95 13.71
N VAL A 115 -13.06 13.20 13.81
CA VAL A 115 -11.73 13.63 13.35
C VAL A 115 -10.61 12.77 13.93
N ASP A 116 -10.65 12.47 15.22
CA ASP A 116 -9.64 11.63 15.88
C ASP A 116 -9.80 10.13 15.58
N LEU A 117 -10.99 9.72 15.13
CA LEU A 117 -11.31 8.34 14.76
C LEU A 117 -11.03 8.04 13.28
N HIS A 118 -10.75 9.06 12.49
CA HIS A 118 -10.53 8.92 11.06
C HIS A 118 -9.30 8.02 10.78
N PRO A 119 -9.42 6.93 10.00
CA PRO A 119 -8.32 6.00 9.76
C PRO A 119 -7.06 6.65 9.16
N GLY A 120 -7.23 7.69 8.34
CA GLY A 120 -6.13 8.49 7.77
C GLY A 120 -5.44 9.43 8.77
N GLY A 121 -5.95 9.50 10.00
CA GLY A 121 -5.61 10.49 11.01
C GLY A 121 -6.40 11.80 10.90
N PRO A 122 -6.37 12.63 11.96
CA PRO A 122 -7.14 13.86 12.04
C PRO A 122 -6.66 14.89 11.02
N SER A 123 -5.35 14.99 10.79
CA SER A 123 -4.75 15.94 9.87
C SER A 123 -5.33 15.87 8.46
N LYS A 124 -5.72 14.68 7.98
CA LYS A 124 -6.29 14.49 6.64
C LYS A 124 -7.72 14.98 6.51
N LEU A 125 -8.54 14.74 7.53
CA LEU A 125 -9.93 15.21 7.52
C LEU A 125 -10.00 16.73 7.73
N MET A 126 -9.11 17.27 8.57
CA MET A 126 -9.03 18.72 8.83
C MET A 126 -8.74 19.56 7.59
N LEU A 127 -8.20 18.97 6.52
CA LEU A 127 -7.96 19.67 5.25
C LEU A 127 -9.26 20.00 4.51
N ALA A 128 -10.34 19.29 4.83
CA ALA A 128 -11.68 19.57 4.33
C ALA A 128 -12.53 20.41 5.30
N ALA A 129 -11.99 20.79 6.47
CA ALA A 129 -12.75 21.52 7.48
C ALA A 129 -13.28 22.85 6.90
N GLY A 130 -14.58 23.08 7.09
CA GLY A 130 -15.32 24.21 6.52
C GLY A 130 -15.56 24.14 5.00
N GLY A 131 -15.34 22.97 4.37
CA GLY A 131 -15.36 22.84 2.91
C GLY A 131 -15.89 21.51 2.36
N PRO A 132 -15.85 21.35 1.02
CA PRO A 132 -16.36 20.16 0.33
C PRO A 132 -15.44 18.95 0.42
N LEU A 133 -16.03 17.76 0.58
CA LEU A 133 -15.33 16.47 0.59
C LEU A 133 -15.04 15.94 -0.82
N GLU A 134 -15.74 16.41 -1.86
CA GLU A 134 -15.67 15.89 -3.23
C GLU A 134 -14.24 15.84 -3.80
N PRO A 135 -13.40 16.89 -3.69
CA PRO A 135 -12.03 16.83 -4.21
C PRO A 135 -11.21 15.70 -3.57
N PHE A 136 -11.41 15.46 -2.27
CA PHE A 136 -10.73 14.42 -1.53
C PHE A 136 -11.28 13.02 -1.85
N TRP A 137 -12.59 12.89 -2.01
CA TRP A 137 -13.25 11.61 -2.33
C TRP A 137 -13.03 11.17 -3.78
N ALA A 138 -12.87 12.13 -4.70
CA ALA A 138 -12.47 11.84 -6.08
C ALA A 138 -11.08 11.17 -6.12
N LEU A 139 -10.17 11.60 -5.26
CA LEU A 139 -8.84 11.02 -5.13
C LEU A 139 -8.87 9.70 -4.35
N TYR A 140 -9.44 9.71 -3.15
CA TYR A 140 -9.47 8.56 -2.26
C TYR A 140 -10.79 7.81 -2.42
N ALA A 141 -10.94 7.08 -3.53
CA ALA A 141 -12.20 6.42 -3.85
C ALA A 141 -12.65 5.36 -2.82
N VAL A 142 -11.78 4.97 -1.86
CA VAL A 142 -12.19 4.17 -0.69
C VAL A 142 -13.37 4.81 0.05
N HIS A 143 -13.48 6.13 0.06
CA HIS A 143 -14.60 6.83 0.69
C HIS A 143 -15.93 6.66 -0.07
N ASN A 144 -15.90 6.22 -1.33
CA ASN A 144 -17.11 5.90 -2.08
C ASN A 144 -17.71 4.53 -1.73
N GLN A 145 -17.07 3.75 -0.87
CA GLN A 145 -17.62 2.48 -0.40
C GLN A 145 -18.86 2.71 0.48
N SER A 146 -19.85 1.81 0.39
CA SER A 146 -21.16 1.97 1.06
C SER A 146 -21.01 2.18 2.57
N HIS A 147 -20.17 1.39 3.23
CA HIS A 147 -19.96 1.50 4.68
C HIS A 147 -19.35 2.84 5.12
N VAL A 148 -18.52 3.49 4.27
CA VAL A 148 -17.96 4.81 4.58
C VAL A 148 -19.03 5.90 4.44
N ARG A 149 -19.89 5.78 3.42
CA ARG A 149 -21.06 6.66 3.26
C ARG A 149 -22.06 6.50 4.39
N GLU A 150 -22.31 5.27 4.84
CA GLU A 150 -23.16 4.96 5.99
C GLU A 150 -22.59 5.54 7.29
N LEU A 151 -21.26 5.52 7.46
CA LEU A 151 -20.58 6.15 8.58
C LEU A 151 -20.73 7.68 8.53
N LEU A 152 -20.45 8.31 7.38
CA LEU A 152 -20.60 9.76 7.21
C LEU A 152 -22.05 10.23 7.47
N ALA A 153 -23.04 9.45 7.04
CA ALA A 153 -24.45 9.78 7.23
C ALA A 153 -24.86 9.92 8.72
N GLN A 154 -24.13 9.30 9.65
CA GLN A 154 -24.37 9.45 11.10
C GLN A 154 -24.04 10.85 11.61
N TYR A 155 -23.22 11.59 10.88
CA TYR A 155 -22.75 12.93 11.23
C TYR A 155 -23.54 14.05 10.53
N LYS A 156 -24.62 13.73 9.80
CA LYS A 156 -25.40 14.74 9.06
C LYS A 156 -26.13 15.67 10.01
N ILE A 157 -25.91 16.98 9.84
CA ILE A 157 -26.54 18.04 10.64
C ILE A 157 -27.51 18.93 9.84
N GLY A 158 -27.51 18.84 8.51
CA GLY A 158 -28.48 19.55 7.66
C GLY A 158 -28.10 19.57 6.18
N GLU A 159 -28.56 20.60 5.47
CA GLU A 159 -28.34 20.77 4.03
C GLU A 159 -27.88 22.20 3.68
N LEU A 160 -27.12 22.35 2.60
CA LEU A 160 -26.71 23.65 2.08
C LEU A 160 -27.89 24.37 1.42
N ASN A 161 -27.90 25.70 1.55
CA ASN A 161 -28.82 26.57 0.83
C ASN A 161 -28.76 26.28 -0.69
N PRO A 162 -29.90 26.04 -1.36
CA PRO A 162 -29.95 25.83 -2.79
C PRO A 162 -29.31 26.94 -3.65
N GLU A 163 -29.25 28.19 -3.16
CA GLU A 163 -28.58 29.31 -3.83
C GLU A 163 -27.05 29.25 -3.71
N ASP A 164 -26.56 28.62 -2.64
CA ASP A 164 -25.13 28.33 -2.42
C ASP A 164 -24.69 27.02 -3.09
N LYS A 165 -25.61 26.35 -3.81
CA LYS A 165 -25.23 25.30 -4.75
C LYS A 165 -24.34 25.93 -5.80
N VAL A 166 -23.04 25.81 -5.58
CA VAL A 166 -22.03 25.99 -6.60
C VAL A 166 -22.45 25.06 -7.75
N ALA A 167 -23.00 25.64 -8.83
CA ALA A 167 -22.99 24.97 -10.12
C ALA A 167 -21.56 24.45 -10.31
N PRO A 168 -21.34 23.20 -10.73
CA PRO A 168 -20.00 22.60 -10.76
C PRO A 168 -19.09 23.43 -11.67
N THR A 169 -18.44 24.44 -11.11
CA THR A 169 -17.55 25.40 -11.80
C THR A 169 -16.10 25.06 -11.57
N VAL A 170 -15.83 24.04 -10.76
CA VAL A 170 -14.64 23.22 -10.97
C VAL A 170 -15.09 22.14 -11.95
N GLU A 171 -14.68 22.24 -13.22
CA GLU A 171 -14.45 21.02 -13.98
C GLU A 171 -13.50 20.20 -13.09
N THR A 172 -14.07 19.29 -12.31
CA THR A 172 -13.31 18.34 -11.51
C THR A 172 -12.74 17.39 -12.54
N SER A 173 -11.61 17.81 -13.13
CA SER A 173 -10.83 16.95 -13.98
C SER A 173 -10.55 15.71 -13.15
N ASP A 174 -11.06 14.58 -13.62
CA ASP A 174 -10.85 13.30 -12.99
C ASP A 174 -9.34 13.14 -12.75
N PRO A 175 -8.87 13.05 -11.48
CA PRO A 175 -7.45 13.04 -11.20
C PRO A 175 -6.75 11.81 -11.80
N TYR A 176 -7.53 10.81 -12.23
CA TYR A 176 -7.10 9.60 -12.92
C TYR A 176 -7.32 9.66 -14.44
N ALA A 177 -7.56 10.83 -15.04
CA ALA A 177 -7.78 10.94 -16.49
C ALA A 177 -6.56 10.54 -17.31
N ASP A 178 -5.36 10.89 -16.83
CA ASP A 178 -4.08 10.64 -17.51
C ASP A 178 -3.40 9.33 -17.11
N ASP A 179 -4.10 8.48 -16.35
CA ASP A 179 -3.62 7.17 -15.93
C ASP A 179 -3.37 6.27 -17.15
N PRO A 180 -2.29 5.47 -17.19
CA PRO A 180 -1.95 4.67 -18.36
C PRO A 180 -3.03 3.61 -18.68
N VAL A 181 -3.04 3.13 -19.92
CA VAL A 181 -3.86 1.98 -20.32
C VAL A 181 -3.19 0.69 -19.84
N ARG A 182 -3.98 -0.24 -19.28
CA ARG A 182 -3.49 -1.51 -18.74
C ARG A 182 -4.00 -2.71 -19.53
N HIS A 183 -3.31 -3.83 -19.40
CA HIS A 183 -3.65 -5.05 -20.11
C HIS A 183 -5.00 -5.62 -19.60
N PRO A 184 -5.93 -5.99 -20.50
CA PRO A 184 -7.29 -6.40 -20.11
C PRO A 184 -7.35 -7.76 -19.39
N ALA A 185 -6.28 -8.55 -19.42
CA ALA A 185 -6.22 -9.82 -18.69
C ALA A 185 -6.06 -9.64 -17.16
N LEU A 186 -5.68 -8.45 -16.69
CA LEU A 186 -5.52 -8.20 -15.26
C LEU A 186 -6.86 -8.33 -14.52
N LYS A 187 -6.83 -8.96 -13.35
CA LYS A 187 -7.96 -9.01 -12.42
C LYS A 187 -7.95 -7.75 -11.58
N VAL A 188 -8.82 -6.80 -11.93
CA VAL A 188 -8.88 -5.48 -11.30
C VAL A 188 -9.64 -5.56 -9.98
N ASN A 189 -8.98 -5.18 -8.89
CA ASN A 189 -9.58 -5.07 -7.55
C ASN A 189 -10.06 -3.63 -7.29
N SER A 190 -9.43 -2.63 -7.90
CA SER A 190 -9.86 -1.23 -7.85
C SER A 190 -9.47 -0.51 -9.14
N GLN A 191 -10.38 0.28 -9.70
CA GLN A 191 -10.10 1.07 -10.90
C GLN A 191 -9.42 2.41 -10.56
N ARG A 192 -9.76 3.02 -9.42
CA ARG A 192 -9.29 4.33 -8.98
C ARG A 192 -9.07 4.32 -7.47
N PRO A 193 -7.84 4.40 -6.96
CA PRO A 193 -6.60 4.21 -7.70
C PRO A 193 -6.52 2.80 -8.32
N PHE A 194 -5.81 2.66 -9.43
CA PHE A 194 -5.69 1.39 -10.15
C PHE A 194 -4.94 0.35 -9.31
N ASN A 195 -5.59 -0.79 -9.06
CA ASN A 195 -5.00 -1.94 -8.36
C ASN A 195 -5.48 -3.23 -9.00
N ALA A 196 -4.55 -4.06 -9.48
CA ALA A 196 -4.88 -5.29 -10.18
C ALA A 196 -3.77 -6.33 -10.05
N GLU A 197 -4.15 -7.60 -10.15
CA GLU A 197 -3.25 -8.75 -10.13
C GLU A 197 -3.36 -9.56 -11.44
N PRO A 198 -2.29 -10.24 -11.89
CA PRO A 198 -2.41 -11.22 -12.95
C PRO A 198 -3.37 -12.36 -12.56
N PRO A 199 -4.02 -13.00 -13.54
CA PRO A 199 -4.66 -14.29 -13.34
C PRO A 199 -3.65 -15.30 -12.76
N PRO A 200 -4.02 -16.12 -11.74
CA PRO A 200 -3.13 -17.12 -11.16
C PRO A 200 -2.54 -18.08 -12.20
N GLU A 201 -3.28 -18.35 -13.27
CA GLU A 201 -2.87 -19.19 -14.38
C GLU A 201 -1.67 -18.60 -15.12
N LEU A 202 -1.56 -17.27 -15.21
CA LEU A 202 -0.44 -16.58 -15.87
C LEU A 202 0.71 -16.26 -14.91
N LEU A 203 0.44 -16.26 -13.60
CA LEU A 203 1.41 -15.86 -12.58
C LEU A 203 2.66 -16.77 -12.56
N THR A 204 2.48 -18.07 -12.82
CA THR A 204 3.54 -19.08 -12.72
C THR A 204 4.10 -19.53 -14.06
N GLU A 205 3.61 -19.01 -15.18
CA GLU A 205 4.04 -19.41 -16.53
C GLU A 205 5.49 -19.04 -16.82
N ASN A 206 5.96 -17.93 -16.24
CA ASN A 206 7.31 -17.44 -16.44
C ASN A 206 7.93 -17.06 -15.09
N TYR A 207 9.20 -17.40 -14.91
CA TYR A 207 9.97 -16.93 -13.75
C TYR A 207 10.05 -15.40 -13.70
N ILE A 208 10.18 -14.76 -14.87
CA ILE A 208 10.12 -13.30 -15.02
C ILE A 208 8.72 -12.92 -15.52
N THR A 209 7.96 -12.24 -14.69
CA THR A 209 6.61 -11.76 -15.03
C THR A 209 6.70 -10.65 -16.08
N PRO A 210 6.04 -10.78 -17.25
CA PRO A 210 6.00 -9.73 -18.25
C PRO A 210 5.42 -8.41 -17.71
N ASN A 211 6.01 -7.27 -18.08
CA ASN A 211 5.60 -5.94 -17.61
C ASN A 211 4.09 -5.67 -17.72
N PRO A 212 3.38 -6.01 -18.82
CA PRO A 212 1.95 -5.71 -18.94
C PRO A 212 1.03 -6.46 -17.96
N ILE A 213 1.51 -7.54 -17.34
CA ILE A 213 0.74 -8.35 -16.39
C ILE A 213 1.38 -8.42 -15.00
N PHE A 214 2.47 -7.67 -14.76
CA PHE A 214 3.03 -7.51 -13.42
C PHE A 214 2.00 -6.83 -12.53
N PHE A 215 1.79 -7.33 -11.30
CA PHE A 215 0.74 -6.77 -10.44
C PHE A 215 0.96 -5.27 -10.18
N THR A 216 -0.13 -4.51 -10.19
CA THR A 216 -0.07 -3.05 -9.98
C THR A 216 -0.78 -2.70 -8.70
N ARG A 217 -0.08 -2.01 -7.80
CA ARG A 217 -0.66 -1.38 -6.61
C ARG A 217 -0.38 0.12 -6.64
N ASN A 218 -1.43 0.93 -6.76
CA ASN A 218 -1.36 2.39 -6.66
C ASN A 218 -2.22 2.85 -5.47
N HIS A 219 -1.71 3.80 -4.69
CA HIS A 219 -2.50 4.51 -3.66
C HIS A 219 -3.12 5.80 -4.19
N LEU A 220 -2.53 6.35 -5.26
CA LEU A 220 -2.80 7.67 -5.83
C LEU A 220 -2.75 7.59 -7.37
N PRO A 221 -3.17 8.64 -8.09
CA PRO A 221 -3.02 8.73 -9.55
C PRO A 221 -1.58 8.55 -10.00
N VAL A 222 -1.40 8.03 -11.21
CA VAL A 222 -0.07 7.80 -11.78
C VAL A 222 0.47 9.13 -12.33
N PRO A 223 1.59 9.65 -11.80
CA PRO A 223 2.21 10.86 -12.33
C PRO A 223 2.51 10.75 -13.85
N ASN A 224 2.29 11.85 -14.57
CA ASN A 224 2.69 12.00 -15.96
C ASN A 224 3.97 12.84 -16.00
N LEU A 225 5.12 12.17 -15.92
CA LEU A 225 6.42 12.81 -15.76
C LEU A 225 7.15 12.89 -17.11
N ASP A 226 7.67 14.06 -17.41
CA ASP A 226 8.60 14.27 -18.51
C ASP A 226 10.03 13.95 -18.04
N PRO A 227 10.71 12.97 -18.67
CA PRO A 227 12.05 12.55 -18.26
C PRO A 227 13.11 13.66 -18.39
N ASP A 228 12.94 14.62 -19.30
CA ASP A 228 13.93 15.68 -19.54
C ASP A 228 13.94 16.70 -18.38
N THR A 229 12.76 16.95 -17.80
CA THR A 229 12.56 17.89 -16.69
C THR A 229 12.60 17.20 -15.32
N TYR A 230 12.48 15.88 -15.27
CA TYR A 230 12.57 15.09 -14.04
C TYR A 230 13.86 15.35 -13.26
N ARG A 231 13.75 15.53 -11.93
CA ARG A 231 14.89 15.59 -11.02
C ARG A 231 14.64 14.74 -9.79
N LEU A 232 15.65 13.96 -9.41
CA LEU A 232 15.73 13.28 -8.13
C LEU A 232 16.50 14.15 -7.14
N HIS A 233 15.83 14.56 -6.06
CA HIS A 233 16.46 15.33 -4.99
C HIS A 233 17.02 14.40 -3.91
N VAL A 234 18.35 14.35 -3.79
CA VAL A 234 19.03 13.60 -2.72
C VAL A 234 19.58 14.59 -1.72
N VAL A 235 18.98 14.63 -0.53
CA VAL A 235 19.42 15.52 0.55
C VAL A 235 20.81 15.09 0.99
N GLY A 236 21.77 16.02 0.98
CA GLY A 236 23.15 15.78 1.39
C GLY A 236 23.28 15.50 2.89
N ALA A 237 24.41 14.92 3.30
CA ALA A 237 24.73 14.79 4.73
C ALA A 237 24.75 16.16 5.44
N PRO A 238 24.62 16.23 6.78
CA PRO A 238 24.66 17.50 7.51
C PRO A 238 25.91 18.33 7.16
N GLY A 239 25.70 19.54 6.64
CA GLY A 239 26.77 20.43 6.17
C GLY A 239 27.31 20.12 4.76
N GLY A 240 26.82 19.07 4.12
CA GLY A 240 27.13 18.67 2.75
C GLY A 240 26.17 19.26 1.71
N GLN A 241 26.56 19.16 0.44
CA GLN A 241 25.74 19.62 -0.69
C GLN A 241 24.67 18.58 -1.03
N SER A 242 23.42 19.02 -1.20
CA SER A 242 22.35 18.17 -1.75
C SER A 242 22.49 18.02 -3.26
N LEU A 243 22.15 16.84 -3.78
CA LEU A 243 22.17 16.54 -5.21
C LEU A 243 20.78 16.75 -5.82
N SER A 244 20.76 17.22 -7.07
CA SER A 244 19.56 17.32 -7.89
C SER A 244 19.84 16.61 -9.22
N LEU A 245 19.66 15.30 -9.22
CA LEU A 245 20.10 14.42 -10.31
C LEU A 245 19.02 14.34 -11.40
N SER A 246 19.41 14.56 -12.66
CA SER A 246 18.58 14.21 -13.81
C SER A 246 18.54 12.70 -14.04
N LEU A 247 17.71 12.23 -14.97
CA LEU A 247 17.72 10.82 -15.38
C LEU A 247 19.07 10.43 -16.00
N ASP A 248 19.68 11.31 -16.79
CA ASP A 248 21.00 11.08 -17.38
C ASP A 248 22.12 11.03 -16.33
N ASP A 249 22.02 11.83 -15.27
CA ASP A 249 22.97 11.73 -14.14
C ASP A 249 22.89 10.36 -13.46
N LEU A 250 21.69 9.78 -13.35
CA LEU A 250 21.50 8.43 -12.81
C LEU A 250 22.07 7.34 -13.73
N HIS A 251 22.03 7.54 -15.05
CA HIS A 251 22.67 6.66 -16.03
C HIS A 251 24.21 6.71 -15.96
N ASN A 252 24.79 7.79 -15.42
CA ASN A 252 26.24 7.92 -15.26
C ASN A 252 26.80 7.10 -14.08
N PHE A 253 25.96 6.64 -13.16
CA PHE A 253 26.37 5.66 -12.15
C PHE A 253 26.55 4.27 -12.79
N PRO A 254 27.40 3.40 -12.22
CA PRO A 254 27.51 2.04 -12.73
C PRO A 254 26.15 1.33 -12.70
N ARG A 255 25.73 0.76 -13.83
CA ARG A 255 24.47 0.03 -13.97
C ARG A 255 24.58 -1.35 -13.33
N TYR A 256 23.68 -1.65 -12.39
CA TYR A 256 23.51 -2.97 -11.79
C TYR A 256 22.16 -3.55 -12.19
N GLU A 257 22.10 -4.86 -12.38
CA GLU A 257 20.87 -5.58 -12.69
C GLU A 257 20.69 -6.72 -11.69
N ILE A 258 19.51 -6.79 -11.07
CA ILE A 258 19.14 -7.81 -10.09
C ILE A 258 17.75 -8.36 -10.38
N THR A 259 17.49 -9.61 -10.02
CA THR A 259 16.15 -10.20 -10.14
C THR A 259 15.45 -10.16 -8.80
N VAL A 260 14.32 -9.46 -8.70
CA VAL A 260 13.59 -9.26 -7.44
C VAL A 260 12.12 -9.57 -7.63
N THR A 261 11.60 -10.40 -6.72
CA THR A 261 10.16 -10.60 -6.52
C THR A 261 9.63 -9.51 -5.61
N LEU A 262 8.62 -8.77 -6.08
CA LEU A 262 7.84 -7.86 -5.25
C LEU A 262 6.59 -8.58 -4.78
N GLN A 263 6.32 -8.51 -3.48
CA GLN A 263 5.09 -9.03 -2.88
C GLN A 263 4.41 -7.93 -2.06
N CYS A 264 3.12 -7.71 -2.32
CA CYS A 264 2.32 -6.81 -1.50
C CYS A 264 2.07 -7.43 -0.11
N ALA A 265 2.10 -6.61 0.95
CA ALA A 265 1.71 -7.05 2.30
C ALA A 265 0.30 -7.67 2.32
N GLY A 266 -0.59 -7.17 1.47
CA GLY A 266 -1.96 -7.64 1.36
C GLY A 266 -2.16 -8.88 0.50
N ASN A 267 -1.10 -9.53 -0.01
CA ASN A 267 -1.27 -10.73 -0.84
C ASN A 267 -2.08 -11.80 -0.08
N ARG A 268 -3.05 -12.43 -0.75
CA ARG A 268 -3.99 -13.43 -0.19
C ARG A 268 -4.95 -12.90 0.88
N ARG A 269 -5.19 -11.59 0.95
CA ARG A 269 -6.14 -11.00 1.92
C ARG A 269 -7.54 -11.62 1.86
N SER A 270 -8.02 -11.96 0.66
CA SER A 270 -9.35 -12.59 0.49
C SER A 270 -9.54 -13.88 1.30
N GLU A 271 -8.47 -14.62 1.60
CA GLU A 271 -8.54 -15.81 2.44
C GLU A 271 -8.67 -15.47 3.94
N MET A 272 -8.14 -14.32 4.37
CA MET A 272 -8.40 -13.79 5.71
C MET A 272 -9.86 -13.34 5.84
N THR A 273 -10.39 -12.66 4.82
CA THR A 273 -11.80 -12.21 4.76
C THR A 273 -12.79 -13.37 4.91
N GLN A 274 -12.46 -14.58 4.42
CA GLN A 274 -13.29 -15.79 4.60
C GLN A 274 -13.43 -16.24 6.06
N VAL A 275 -12.45 -15.93 6.92
CA VAL A 275 -12.48 -16.24 8.35
C VAL A 275 -13.18 -15.13 9.12
N LYS A 276 -12.79 -13.88 8.85
CA LYS A 276 -13.38 -12.67 9.44
C LYS A 276 -13.12 -11.50 8.51
N GLU A 277 -14.13 -10.65 8.32
CA GLU A 277 -14.01 -9.44 7.51
C GLU A 277 -12.84 -8.56 7.98
N VAL A 278 -12.01 -8.14 7.02
CA VAL A 278 -10.85 -7.27 7.23
C VAL A 278 -10.90 -6.10 6.25
N LYS A 279 -10.32 -4.96 6.64
CA LYS A 279 -10.24 -3.78 5.77
C LYS A 279 -9.08 -3.90 4.77
N GLY A 280 -9.33 -3.53 3.52
CA GLY A 280 -8.30 -3.43 2.49
C GLY A 280 -8.75 -3.97 1.14
N LEU A 281 -7.84 -3.96 0.16
CA LEU A 281 -8.08 -4.53 -1.16
C LEU A 281 -8.19 -6.07 -1.07
N GLU A 282 -9.20 -6.62 -1.75
CA GLU A 282 -9.51 -8.05 -1.83
C GLU A 282 -8.55 -8.81 -2.77
N TRP A 283 -7.26 -8.80 -2.44
CA TRP A 283 -6.25 -9.54 -3.18
C TRP A 283 -6.47 -11.05 -3.05
N ARG A 284 -6.32 -11.76 -4.17
CA ARG A 284 -6.16 -13.20 -4.21
C ARG A 284 -4.68 -13.54 -4.13
N THR A 285 -4.21 -14.52 -4.90
CA THR A 285 -2.84 -15.04 -4.82
C THR A 285 -1.83 -14.26 -5.67
N GLY A 286 -2.28 -13.30 -6.48
CA GLY A 286 -1.50 -12.64 -7.52
C GLY A 286 -0.94 -11.27 -7.15
N ALA A 287 -1.02 -10.82 -5.89
CA ALA A 287 -0.36 -9.58 -5.46
C ALA A 287 1.16 -9.77 -5.24
N ILE A 288 1.79 -10.45 -6.20
CA ILE A 288 3.19 -10.84 -6.25
C ILE A 288 3.63 -10.97 -7.71
N SER A 289 4.83 -10.50 -8.06
CA SER A 289 5.40 -10.66 -9.41
C SER A 289 6.92 -10.48 -9.36
N THR A 290 7.63 -11.05 -10.34
CA THR A 290 9.10 -11.06 -10.38
C THR A 290 9.61 -10.37 -11.64
N ALA A 291 10.61 -9.49 -11.50
CA ALA A 291 11.23 -8.81 -12.64
C ALA A 291 12.75 -8.67 -12.46
N ARG A 292 13.44 -8.45 -13.57
CA ARG A 292 14.82 -7.97 -13.60
C ARG A 292 14.79 -6.45 -13.51
N TRP A 293 15.37 -5.89 -12.47
CA TRP A 293 15.44 -4.45 -12.24
C TRP A 293 16.85 -3.98 -12.50
N ALA A 294 17.01 -2.87 -13.21
CA ALA A 294 18.32 -2.27 -13.39
C ALA A 294 18.34 -0.77 -13.11
N GLY A 295 19.47 -0.33 -12.55
CA GLY A 295 19.62 1.04 -12.06
C GLY A 295 20.95 1.31 -11.38
N ALA A 296 21.03 2.49 -10.76
CA ALA A 296 22.13 2.86 -9.88
C ALA A 296 21.95 2.19 -8.51
N ARG A 297 23.06 1.79 -7.85
CA ARG A 297 22.99 1.34 -6.45
C ARG A 297 22.73 2.53 -5.53
N LEU A 298 21.80 2.36 -4.58
CA LEU A 298 21.46 3.41 -3.62
C LEU A 298 22.66 3.82 -2.76
N CYS A 299 23.50 2.85 -2.36
CA CYS A 299 24.72 3.12 -1.59
C CYS A 299 25.69 4.06 -2.32
N ASP A 300 25.82 3.92 -3.64
CA ASP A 300 26.72 4.75 -4.46
C ASP A 300 26.20 6.19 -4.55
N VAL A 301 24.88 6.36 -4.73
CA VAL A 301 24.24 7.68 -4.77
C VAL A 301 24.31 8.38 -3.41
N LEU A 302 24.07 7.65 -2.31
CA LEU A 302 24.18 8.18 -0.95
C LEU A 302 25.62 8.56 -0.61
N ALA A 303 26.60 7.75 -0.99
CA ALA A 303 28.01 8.05 -0.81
C ALA A 303 28.42 9.32 -1.58
N GLN A 304 27.94 9.49 -2.82
CA GLN A 304 28.16 10.72 -3.59
C GLN A 304 27.52 11.95 -2.93
N ALA A 305 26.37 11.80 -2.25
CA ALA A 305 25.74 12.84 -1.44
C ALA A 305 26.42 13.06 -0.06
N GLY A 306 27.55 12.37 0.19
CA GLY A 306 28.36 12.51 1.40
C GLY A 306 27.89 11.70 2.61
N HIS A 307 26.90 10.80 2.44
CA HIS A 307 26.44 9.95 3.54
C HIS A 307 27.38 8.78 3.79
N GLN A 308 27.50 8.43 5.07
CA GLN A 308 28.26 7.29 5.57
C GLN A 308 27.42 6.56 6.61
N LEU A 309 27.81 5.34 6.97
CA LEU A 309 27.24 4.67 8.13
C LEU A 309 27.51 5.51 9.38
N CYS A 310 26.47 5.76 10.16
CA CYS A 310 26.56 6.39 11.47
C CYS A 310 26.50 5.34 12.59
N GLU A 311 27.05 5.67 13.76
CA GLU A 311 27.00 4.79 14.94
C GLU A 311 25.59 4.67 15.53
N THR A 312 24.76 5.71 15.37
CA THR A 312 23.35 5.72 15.77
C THR A 312 22.48 5.15 14.67
N GLU A 313 21.35 4.53 15.03
CA GLU A 313 20.37 4.12 14.03
C GLU A 313 19.83 5.34 13.26
N ALA A 314 19.67 5.16 11.96
CA ALA A 314 19.14 6.15 11.03
C ALA A 314 18.41 5.43 9.90
N HIS A 315 17.62 6.17 9.15
CA HIS A 315 16.78 5.67 8.08
C HIS A 315 16.97 6.47 6.80
N VAL A 316 16.86 5.79 5.66
CA VAL A 316 16.71 6.45 4.36
C VAL A 316 15.22 6.53 4.05
N CYS A 317 14.71 7.76 4.01
CA CYS A 317 13.33 8.10 3.70
C CYS A 317 13.21 8.44 2.22
N PHE A 318 12.19 7.85 1.59
CA PHE A 318 11.86 8.02 0.19
C PHE A 318 10.49 8.68 0.05
N GLU A 319 10.36 9.63 -0.86
CA GLU A 319 9.09 10.26 -1.21
C GLU A 319 8.87 10.14 -2.73
N GLY A 320 7.69 9.68 -3.12
CA GLY A 320 7.24 9.64 -4.51
C GLY A 320 6.77 11.02 -4.99
N LEU A 321 6.46 11.10 -6.27
CA LEU A 321 5.84 12.25 -6.92
C LEU A 321 4.33 12.09 -7.10
N ASP A 322 3.77 10.97 -6.64
CA ASP A 322 2.33 10.80 -6.46
C ASP A 322 1.92 11.46 -5.14
N SER A 323 1.17 12.56 -5.25
CA SER A 323 0.67 13.32 -4.11
C SER A 323 -0.85 13.46 -4.12
N ASP A 324 -1.41 13.63 -2.92
CA ASP A 324 -2.81 14.00 -2.76
C ASP A 324 -3.02 15.52 -2.97
N PRO A 325 -4.25 16.07 -2.95
CA PRO A 325 -4.49 17.49 -3.27
C PRO A 325 -3.93 18.40 -2.16
N THR A 326 -3.47 17.81 -1.05
CA THR A 326 -2.87 18.47 0.10
C THR A 326 -1.34 18.50 -0.01
N GLY A 327 -0.79 17.95 -1.10
CA GLY A 327 0.63 17.87 -1.37
C GLY A 327 1.34 16.76 -0.61
N THR A 328 0.63 15.85 0.08
CA THR A 328 1.30 14.74 0.77
C THR A 328 1.58 13.61 -0.22
N ALA A 329 2.85 13.30 -0.39
CA ALA A 329 3.32 12.24 -1.26
C ALA A 329 3.33 10.87 -0.60
N TYR A 330 3.26 9.80 -1.40
CA TYR A 330 3.60 8.46 -0.94
C TYR A 330 5.02 8.42 -0.39
N GLY A 331 5.20 7.81 0.78
CA GLY A 331 6.51 7.74 1.41
C GLY A 331 6.70 6.48 2.23
N ALA A 332 7.96 6.06 2.31
CA ALA A 332 8.40 4.93 3.11
C ALA A 332 9.87 5.13 3.51
N SER A 333 10.37 4.26 4.38
CA SER A 333 11.80 4.25 4.72
C SER A 333 12.35 2.85 4.90
N ILE A 334 13.68 2.74 4.79
CA ILE A 334 14.45 1.56 5.17
C ILE A 334 15.60 1.97 6.10
N PRO A 335 16.16 1.07 6.92
CA PRO A 335 17.33 1.38 7.73
C PRO A 335 18.53 1.82 6.88
N LEU A 336 19.28 2.83 7.33
CA LEU A 336 20.48 3.32 6.66
C LEU A 336 21.52 2.21 6.48
N ALA A 337 21.66 1.32 7.47
CA ALA A 337 22.55 0.17 7.41
C ALA A 337 22.26 -0.72 6.18
N ARG A 338 20.98 -0.94 5.85
CA ARG A 338 20.60 -1.69 4.64
C ARG A 338 20.85 -0.89 3.37
N ALA A 339 20.54 0.41 3.37
CA ALA A 339 20.70 1.25 2.20
C ALA A 339 22.18 1.44 1.78
N MET A 340 23.09 1.42 2.75
CA MET A 340 24.54 1.56 2.54
C MET A 340 25.28 0.23 2.34
N ASP A 341 24.62 -0.91 2.58
CA ASP A 341 25.20 -2.24 2.39
C ASP A 341 25.18 -2.65 0.90
N PRO A 342 26.34 -2.79 0.23
CA PRO A 342 26.39 -3.19 -1.17
C PRO A 342 25.79 -4.58 -1.44
N GLU A 343 25.79 -5.48 -0.45
CA GLU A 343 25.25 -6.84 -0.55
C GLU A 343 23.73 -6.87 -0.36
N ALA A 344 23.13 -5.80 0.16
CA ALA A 344 21.67 -5.65 0.20
C ALA A 344 21.07 -5.26 -1.16
N GLU A 345 21.91 -4.90 -2.13
CA GLU A 345 21.57 -4.66 -3.54
C GLU A 345 20.38 -3.70 -3.75
N VAL A 346 20.27 -2.66 -2.92
CA VAL A 346 19.20 -1.67 -3.07
C VAL A 346 19.46 -0.80 -4.30
N LEU A 347 18.48 -0.70 -5.20
CA LEU A 347 18.59 0.06 -6.45
C LEU A 347 17.67 1.28 -6.48
N LEU A 348 18.16 2.33 -7.14
CA LEU A 348 17.35 3.33 -7.82
C LEU A 348 17.18 2.87 -9.26
N ALA A 349 16.13 2.07 -9.50
CA ALA A 349 15.87 1.42 -10.78
C ALA A 349 15.22 2.39 -11.77
N TYR A 350 15.72 2.40 -13.00
CA TYR A 350 15.14 3.10 -14.16
C TYR A 350 14.75 2.12 -15.30
N GLU A 351 15.12 0.85 -15.17
CA GLU A 351 14.74 -0.24 -16.07
C GLU A 351 14.01 -1.38 -15.35
N MET A 352 13.08 -2.02 -16.05
CA MET A 352 12.38 -3.23 -15.66
C MET A 352 12.24 -4.18 -16.85
N ASN A 353 12.78 -5.39 -16.68
CA ASN A 353 12.85 -6.44 -17.70
C ASN A 353 13.58 -6.01 -18.99
N GLY A 354 14.63 -5.19 -18.84
CA GLY A 354 15.46 -4.70 -19.95
C GLY A 354 14.76 -3.63 -20.81
N GLN A 355 13.73 -2.98 -20.28
CA GLN A 355 13.03 -1.86 -20.89
C GLN A 355 12.96 -0.71 -19.87
N PRO A 356 12.79 0.55 -20.31
CA PRO A 356 12.43 1.64 -19.40
C PRO A 356 11.23 1.27 -18.54
N LEU A 357 11.19 1.78 -17.30
CA LEU A 357 10.07 1.53 -16.41
C LEU A 357 8.72 1.89 -17.07
N PRO A 358 7.70 1.02 -17.00
CA PRO A 358 6.33 1.42 -17.29
C PRO A 358 5.84 2.47 -16.29
N ARG A 359 4.93 3.36 -16.71
CA ARG A 359 4.36 4.41 -15.85
C ARG A 359 3.75 3.85 -14.56
N ASP A 360 2.97 2.77 -14.62
CA ASP A 360 2.40 2.12 -13.42
C ASP A 360 3.44 1.57 -12.43
N HIS A 361 4.68 1.34 -12.90
CA HIS A 361 5.75 0.75 -12.10
C HIS A 361 6.84 1.77 -11.73
N GLY A 362 6.57 3.07 -11.90
CA GLY A 362 7.38 4.13 -11.32
C GLY A 362 8.28 4.89 -12.29
N PHE A 363 7.98 4.91 -13.58
CA PHE A 363 8.72 5.74 -14.53
C PHE A 363 8.85 7.21 -14.06
N PRO A 364 10.05 7.83 -14.12
CA PRO A 364 11.28 7.27 -14.68
C PRO A 364 12.14 6.48 -13.68
N VAL A 365 11.94 6.66 -12.37
CA VAL A 365 12.78 6.02 -11.34
C VAL A 365 11.94 5.50 -10.17
N ARG A 366 12.26 4.29 -9.69
CA ARG A 366 11.74 3.74 -8.43
C ARG A 366 12.85 3.22 -7.53
N VAL A 367 12.54 3.05 -6.25
CA VAL A 367 13.36 2.24 -5.34
C VAL A 367 13.01 0.77 -5.52
N VAL A 368 14.03 -0.10 -5.52
CA VAL A 368 13.90 -1.56 -5.42
C VAL A 368 14.71 -2.05 -4.22
N VAL A 369 14.06 -2.70 -3.25
CA VAL A 369 14.64 -3.19 -1.99
C VAL A 369 14.49 -4.71 -1.88
N PRO A 370 15.50 -5.51 -2.30
CA PRO A 370 15.41 -6.97 -2.29
C PRO A 370 15.01 -7.55 -0.93
N GLY A 371 14.13 -8.55 -0.93
CA GLY A 371 13.69 -9.25 0.28
C GLY A 371 12.78 -8.44 1.22
N VAL A 372 12.33 -7.25 0.81
CA VAL A 372 11.45 -6.38 1.63
C VAL A 372 10.07 -6.26 0.99
N VAL A 373 9.05 -6.11 1.84
CA VAL A 373 7.65 -5.92 1.45
C VAL A 373 7.48 -4.79 0.42
N GLY A 374 6.61 -4.99 -0.57
CA GLY A 374 6.45 -4.11 -1.73
C GLY A 374 6.16 -2.63 -1.41
N ALA A 375 5.63 -2.32 -0.23
CA ALA A 375 5.37 -0.96 0.23
C ALA A 375 6.65 -0.10 0.35
N ARG A 376 7.83 -0.71 0.58
CA ARG A 376 9.08 0.04 0.74
C ARG A 376 9.78 0.37 -0.59
N HIS A 377 9.21 -0.08 -1.71
CA HIS A 377 9.74 0.11 -3.06
C HIS A 377 9.07 1.32 -3.71
N VAL A 378 9.32 2.52 -3.17
CA VAL A 378 8.66 3.76 -3.59
C VAL A 378 8.83 3.99 -5.09
N LYS A 379 7.71 4.24 -5.77
CA LYS A 379 7.63 4.52 -7.21
C LYS A 379 7.65 6.02 -7.46
N TRP A 380 7.96 6.43 -8.70
CA TRP A 380 7.96 7.84 -9.13
C TRP A 380 8.82 8.68 -8.19
N LEU A 381 10.02 8.20 -7.86
CA LEU A 381 10.82 8.71 -6.77
C LEU A 381 11.20 10.18 -7.00
N GLY A 382 10.83 11.07 -6.09
CA GLY A 382 11.14 12.49 -6.17
C GLY A 382 12.23 12.93 -5.17
N ARG A 383 12.27 12.29 -4.00
CA ARG A 383 13.19 12.70 -2.92
C ARG A 383 13.74 11.50 -2.13
N VAL A 384 15.02 11.60 -1.79
CA VAL A 384 15.75 10.70 -0.88
C VAL A 384 16.37 11.55 0.22
N SER A 385 16.20 11.15 1.49
CA SER A 385 16.81 11.82 2.63
C SER A 385 17.22 10.83 3.70
N VAL A 386 18.31 11.12 4.42
CA VAL A 386 18.71 10.35 5.61
C VAL A 386 18.19 11.09 6.84
N GLN A 387 17.49 10.38 7.72
CA GLN A 387 16.83 10.92 8.90
C GLN A 387 17.12 10.04 10.13
N PRO A 388 17.13 10.59 11.35
CA PRO A 388 17.35 9.81 12.57
C PRO A 388 16.18 8.86 12.87
N GLU A 389 14.99 9.13 12.33
CA GLU A 389 13.80 8.30 12.53
C GLU A 389 13.26 7.77 11.19
N GLU A 390 12.40 6.75 11.27
CA GLU A 390 11.59 6.29 10.15
C GLU A 390 10.75 7.41 9.56
N SER A 391 10.41 7.26 8.27
CA SER A 391 9.49 8.15 7.57
C SER A 391 8.22 8.41 8.39
N TYR A 392 7.82 9.67 8.48
CA TYR A 392 6.56 10.08 9.11
C TYR A 392 5.34 9.89 8.19
N SER A 393 5.56 9.33 7.00
CA SER A 393 4.47 9.04 6.07
C SER A 393 3.42 8.11 6.70
N HIS A 394 2.16 8.35 6.37
CA HIS A 394 1.03 7.55 6.85
C HIS A 394 1.25 6.05 6.60
N TRP A 395 1.71 5.69 5.40
CA TRP A 395 1.96 4.30 4.99
C TRP A 395 3.18 3.63 5.66
N GLN A 396 3.99 4.39 6.41
CA GLN A 396 5.05 3.83 7.26
C GLN A 396 4.56 3.65 8.69
N ARG A 397 3.79 4.60 9.22
CA ARG A 397 3.46 4.68 10.66
C ARG A 397 2.08 4.13 11.04
N ARG A 398 1.15 4.01 10.09
CA ARG A 398 -0.28 3.74 10.35
C ARG A 398 -0.92 2.69 9.43
N ASP A 399 -0.13 1.99 8.61
CA ASP A 399 -0.59 0.94 7.67
C ASP A 399 0.29 -0.32 7.75
#